data_AF-A0A8H7LH73-F1
#
_entry.id   AF-A0A8H7LH73-F1
#
_cell.length_a   1.000
_cell.length_b   1.000
_cell.length_c   1.000
_cell.angle_alpha   90.00
_cell.angle_beta   90.00
_cell.angle_gamma   90.00
#
_symmetry.space_group_name_H-M   'P 1'
#
loop_
_entity.id
_entity.type
_entity.pdbx_description
1 polymer ?
#
loop_
_entity_poly.entity_id
_entity_poly.type
_entity_poly.pdbx_seq_one_letter_code
_entity_poly.pdbx_strand_id
1 'polypeptide(L)'
;MKFTVAASALALASSALGRTFTVYNACPFTIWPAVFTDLNVGSAIPGIETGWEAPAWSKRTFNVPDNWKAGRIWGRRNCNFSSNPGPNSCLSGGCNGGLKCDSRTGTGVPPASVAEWTLSAGDGQDWYDVSLVDGYNLPMRISNSAGCPVAECAVDLGPNCPTPLKGPFDSSGFPVGCKSACAANLDGNQANSKNCCSGQYSTPQTCPPSGVSYYSYFKNACPRSYVYAYDESSKTALWTCPTSKKADYTLTFCP
;
A
#
# COMPACT_ATOMS: atom_id res chain seq x y z
N MET A 1 36.51 -39.42 -41.47
CA MET A 1 36.12 -39.08 -40.08
C MET A 1 35.60 -37.65 -40.06
N LYS A 2 34.30 -37.45 -39.86
CA LYS A 2 33.70 -36.12 -39.69
C LYS A 2 33.47 -35.92 -38.20
N PHE A 3 34.20 -34.98 -37.60
CA PHE A 3 34.01 -34.61 -36.19
C PHE A 3 32.94 -33.51 -36.12
N THR A 4 31.78 -33.85 -35.56
CA THR A 4 30.75 -32.89 -35.16
C THR A 4 31.10 -32.35 -33.79
N VAL A 5 31.43 -31.05 -33.71
CA VAL A 5 31.62 -30.34 -32.44
C VAL A 5 30.25 -29.87 -31.97
N ALA A 6 29.73 -30.45 -30.90
CA ALA A 6 28.52 -29.98 -30.23
C ALA A 6 28.87 -28.80 -29.32
N ALA A 7 28.50 -27.58 -29.74
CA ALA A 7 28.59 -26.40 -28.90
C ALA A 7 27.50 -26.46 -27.82
N SER A 8 27.92 -26.69 -26.58
CA SER A 8 27.03 -26.62 -25.41
C SER A 8 26.82 -25.15 -25.05
N ALA A 9 25.63 -24.61 -25.30
CA ALA A 9 25.26 -23.28 -24.84
C ALA A 9 24.99 -23.32 -23.33
N LEU A 10 25.88 -22.76 -22.52
CA LEU A 10 25.58 -22.45 -21.12
C LEU A 10 24.55 -21.32 -21.10
N ALA A 11 23.30 -21.66 -20.76
CA ALA A 11 22.32 -20.67 -20.38
C ALA A 11 22.75 -20.04 -19.04
N LEU A 12 23.32 -18.85 -19.09
CA LEU A 12 23.48 -17.99 -17.92
C LEU A 12 22.07 -17.60 -17.47
N ALA A 13 21.56 -18.28 -16.43
CA ALA A 13 20.39 -17.80 -15.71
C ALA A 13 20.78 -16.47 -15.04
N SER A 14 20.40 -15.35 -15.65
CA SER A 14 20.43 -14.05 -14.99
C SER A 14 19.58 -14.16 -13.74
N SER A 15 20.21 -14.33 -12.58
CA SER A 15 19.53 -14.12 -11.31
C SER A 15 19.11 -12.66 -11.28
N ALA A 16 17.81 -12.41 -11.42
CA ALA A 16 17.28 -11.07 -11.24
C ALA A 16 17.62 -10.66 -9.81
N LEU A 17 18.43 -9.60 -9.66
CA LEU A 17 18.72 -9.01 -8.36
C LEU A 17 17.40 -8.56 -7.73
N GLY A 18 17.08 -9.07 -6.55
CA GLY A 18 15.81 -8.82 -5.90
C GLY A 18 15.83 -9.24 -4.45
N ARG A 19 14.74 -8.92 -3.76
CA ARG A 19 14.57 -9.05 -2.32
C ARG A 19 13.39 -9.94 -2.02
N THR A 20 13.36 -10.46 -0.81
CA THR A 20 12.25 -11.24 -0.31
C THR A 20 11.25 -10.31 0.34
N PHE A 21 10.02 -10.35 -0.15
CA PHE A 21 8.87 -9.71 0.51
C PHE A 21 7.99 -10.79 1.11
N THR A 22 7.58 -10.58 2.36
CA THR A 22 6.58 -11.41 3.03
C THR A 22 5.36 -10.57 3.37
N VAL A 23 4.19 -11.01 2.90
CA VAL A 23 2.89 -10.45 3.30
C VAL A 23 2.25 -11.41 4.29
N TYR A 24 2.03 -10.94 5.51
CA TYR A 24 1.45 -11.71 6.61
C TYR A 24 0.08 -11.15 6.98
N ASN A 25 -0.95 -11.99 6.87
CA ASN A 25 -2.25 -11.69 7.46
C ASN A 25 -2.25 -12.12 8.93
N ALA A 26 -1.99 -11.20 9.86
CA ALA A 26 -2.15 -11.45 11.30
C ALA A 26 -3.55 -11.07 11.80
N CYS A 27 -4.49 -10.75 10.90
CA CYS A 27 -5.87 -10.52 11.30
C CYS A 27 -6.55 -11.85 11.63
N PRO A 28 -7.50 -11.87 12.59
CA PRO A 28 -8.27 -13.07 12.94
C PRO A 28 -9.37 -13.40 11.90
N PHE A 29 -9.25 -12.89 10.67
CA PHE A 29 -10.20 -13.07 9.58
C PHE A 29 -9.48 -13.05 8.23
N THR A 30 -10.14 -13.57 7.20
CA THR A 30 -9.64 -13.53 5.82
C THR A 30 -9.59 -12.11 5.28
N ILE A 31 -8.47 -11.77 4.64
CA ILE A 31 -8.33 -10.56 3.84
C ILE A 31 -7.95 -10.93 2.41
N TRP A 32 -8.04 -9.98 1.50
CA TRP A 32 -7.55 -10.17 0.13
C TRP A 32 -6.48 -9.13 -0.16
N PRO A 33 -5.19 -9.43 0.03
CA PRO A 33 -4.14 -8.50 -0.34
C PRO A 33 -4.15 -8.26 -1.85
N ALA A 34 -3.69 -7.08 -2.24
CA ALA A 34 -3.54 -6.67 -3.63
C ALA A 34 -2.22 -5.95 -3.81
N VAL A 35 -1.65 -6.07 -5.02
CA VAL A 35 -0.36 -5.48 -5.40
C VAL A 35 -0.55 -4.68 -6.67
N PHE A 36 -0.04 -3.45 -6.66
CA PHE A 36 -0.06 -2.55 -7.81
C PHE A 36 1.35 -1.97 -8.03
N THR A 37 1.70 -1.78 -9.30
CA THR A 37 2.91 -1.06 -9.73
C THR A 37 2.46 0.04 -10.67
N ASP A 38 2.85 1.29 -10.41
CA ASP A 38 2.67 2.34 -11.42
C ASP A 38 3.68 2.16 -12.55
N LEU A 39 3.21 1.55 -13.64
CA LEU A 39 4.00 1.26 -14.83
C LEU A 39 4.39 2.52 -15.63
N ASN A 40 3.93 3.71 -15.24
CA ASN A 40 4.42 4.98 -15.77
C ASN A 40 5.72 5.42 -15.10
N VAL A 41 6.03 4.91 -13.90
CA VAL A 41 7.23 5.25 -13.12
C VAL A 41 8.33 4.21 -13.26
N GLY A 42 7.98 2.93 -13.39
CA GLY A 42 8.95 1.84 -13.56
C GLY A 42 8.35 0.58 -14.16
N SER A 43 9.17 -0.27 -14.77
CA SER A 43 8.73 -1.50 -15.45
C SER A 43 8.92 -2.78 -14.62
N ALA A 44 9.60 -2.70 -13.48
CA ALA A 44 9.84 -3.84 -12.61
C ALA A 44 8.55 -4.25 -11.88
N ILE A 45 8.21 -5.53 -11.90
CA ILE A 45 6.99 -6.07 -11.30
C ILE A 45 7.38 -7.21 -10.34
N PRO A 46 6.85 -7.24 -9.11
CA PRO A 46 6.99 -8.37 -8.19
C PRO A 46 6.56 -9.71 -8.79
N GLY A 47 7.20 -10.80 -8.40
CA GLY A 47 6.90 -12.17 -8.84
C GLY A 47 5.64 -12.77 -8.19
N ILE A 48 4.53 -12.04 -8.20
CA ILE A 48 3.25 -12.37 -7.54
C ILE A 48 2.09 -11.87 -8.39
N GLU A 49 0.92 -12.51 -8.31
CA GLU A 49 -0.30 -11.94 -8.90
C GLU A 49 -0.74 -10.65 -8.18
N THR A 50 -1.51 -9.82 -8.89
CA THR A 50 -2.00 -8.52 -8.39
C THR A 50 -3.07 -8.61 -7.30
N GLY A 51 -3.44 -9.82 -6.89
CA GLY A 51 -4.26 -10.03 -5.69
C GLY A 51 -4.62 -11.49 -5.46
N TRP A 52 -4.79 -11.84 -4.19
CA TRP A 52 -5.08 -13.21 -3.73
C TRP A 52 -5.92 -13.20 -2.47
N GLU A 53 -6.45 -14.36 -2.09
CA GLU A 53 -7.08 -14.59 -0.80
C GLU A 53 -6.04 -15.01 0.24
N ALA A 54 -6.04 -14.35 1.39
CA ALA A 54 -5.18 -14.66 2.52
C ALA A 54 -6.05 -15.01 3.73
N PRO A 55 -6.22 -16.30 4.06
CA PRO A 55 -6.87 -16.73 5.29
C PRO A 55 -6.21 -16.12 6.53
N ALA A 56 -6.93 -16.10 7.66
CA ALA A 56 -6.38 -15.68 8.94
C ALA A 56 -5.05 -16.39 9.24
N TRP A 57 -4.07 -15.65 9.74
CA TRP A 57 -2.74 -16.16 10.11
C TRP A 57 -1.91 -16.77 8.97
N SER A 58 -2.30 -16.55 7.72
CA SER A 58 -1.55 -17.00 6.54
C SER A 58 -0.46 -16.00 6.15
N LYS A 59 0.63 -16.51 5.58
CA LYS A 59 1.72 -15.71 5.02
C LYS A 59 2.01 -16.11 3.59
N ARG A 60 2.47 -15.14 2.79
CA ARG A 60 2.94 -15.37 1.43
C ARG A 60 4.24 -14.64 1.20
N THR A 61 5.20 -15.33 0.59
CA THR A 61 6.53 -14.81 0.31
C THR A 61 6.78 -14.83 -1.19
N PHE A 62 7.35 -13.76 -1.72
CA PHE A 62 7.67 -13.63 -3.14
C PHE A 62 8.89 -12.74 -3.37
N ASN A 63 9.48 -12.86 -4.55
CA ASN A 63 10.60 -12.03 -4.97
C ASN A 63 10.12 -10.67 -5.50
N VAL A 64 10.82 -9.60 -5.12
CA VAL A 64 10.61 -8.24 -5.60
C VAL A 64 11.91 -7.74 -6.22
N PRO A 65 11.92 -7.28 -7.49
CA PRO A 65 13.13 -6.73 -8.10
C PRO A 65 13.69 -5.53 -7.33
N ASP A 66 15.01 -5.39 -7.28
CA ASP A 66 15.70 -4.31 -6.55
C ASP A 66 15.36 -2.89 -7.03
N ASN A 67 14.80 -2.76 -8.23
CA ASN A 67 14.38 -1.52 -8.87
C ASN A 67 12.85 -1.39 -8.96
N TRP A 68 12.08 -2.08 -8.11
CA TRP A 68 10.63 -1.87 -8.02
C TRP A 68 10.33 -0.46 -7.48
N LYS A 69 9.62 0.35 -8.28
CA LYS A 69 9.27 1.74 -7.97
C LYS A 69 7.77 1.95 -8.02
N ALA A 70 7.27 2.92 -7.24
CA ALA A 70 5.85 3.24 -7.15
C ALA A 70 4.99 1.98 -6.91
N GLY A 71 5.49 1.13 -6.01
CA GLY A 71 4.86 -0.12 -5.62
C GLY A 71 3.88 0.09 -4.48
N ARG A 72 2.73 -0.57 -4.54
CA ARG A 72 1.68 -0.50 -3.51
C ARG A 72 1.20 -1.89 -3.15
N ILE A 73 0.99 -2.12 -1.86
CA ILE A 73 0.32 -3.31 -1.33
C ILE A 73 -0.72 -2.87 -0.30
N TRP A 74 -1.95 -3.35 -0.44
CA TRP A 74 -3.02 -3.07 0.53
C TRP A 74 -3.89 -4.31 0.75
N GLY A 75 -4.71 -4.28 1.81
CA GLY A 75 -5.63 -5.35 2.16
C GLY A 75 -7.06 -4.96 1.83
N ARG A 76 -7.83 -5.91 1.30
CA ARG A 76 -9.27 -5.74 1.02
C ARG A 76 -10.08 -6.58 2.01
N ARG A 77 -11.27 -6.10 2.37
CA ARG A 77 -12.14 -6.76 3.37
C ARG A 77 -13.50 -7.12 2.79
N ASN A 78 -14.06 -8.20 3.34
CA ASN A 78 -15.41 -8.70 3.05
C ASN A 78 -15.66 -8.82 1.54
N CYS A 79 -14.77 -9.53 0.85
CA CYS A 79 -14.83 -9.68 -0.59
C CYS A 79 -15.69 -10.87 -1.02
N ASN A 80 -16.41 -10.69 -2.11
CA ASN A 80 -17.07 -11.74 -2.86
C ASN A 80 -16.92 -11.47 -4.37
N PHE A 81 -16.19 -12.35 -5.05
CA PHE A 81 -15.90 -12.24 -6.48
C PHE A 81 -16.81 -13.11 -7.36
N SER A 82 -17.87 -13.73 -6.80
CA SER A 82 -18.71 -14.69 -7.54
C SER A 82 -19.59 -14.06 -8.62
N SER A 83 -19.91 -12.77 -8.51
CA SER A 83 -20.90 -12.10 -9.37
C SER A 83 -20.38 -10.86 -10.11
N ASN A 84 -19.26 -10.26 -9.69
CA ASN A 84 -18.68 -9.07 -10.29
C ASN A 84 -17.15 -9.09 -10.12
N PRO A 85 -16.32 -8.97 -11.18
CA PRO A 85 -14.88 -8.84 -11.07
C PRO A 85 -14.45 -7.35 -11.09
N GLY A 86 -14.95 -6.56 -10.15
CA GLY A 86 -14.75 -5.10 -10.12
C GLY A 86 -14.44 -4.55 -8.73
N PRO A 87 -14.38 -3.21 -8.58
CA PRO A 87 -14.07 -2.60 -7.29
C PRO A 87 -15.12 -2.87 -6.21
N ASN A 88 -16.38 -3.08 -6.60
CA ASN A 88 -17.48 -3.31 -5.67
C ASN A 88 -17.57 -4.76 -5.17
N SER A 89 -16.64 -5.63 -5.56
CA SER A 89 -16.56 -7.00 -5.06
C SER A 89 -16.11 -7.06 -3.60
N CYS A 90 -15.48 -6.00 -3.09
CA CYS A 90 -15.05 -5.89 -1.70
C CYS A 90 -15.74 -4.72 -1.03
N LEU A 91 -16.08 -4.87 0.25
CA LEU A 91 -16.68 -3.79 1.02
C LEU A 91 -15.72 -2.61 1.21
N SER A 92 -14.42 -2.88 1.40
CA SER A 92 -13.37 -1.85 1.44
C SER A 92 -12.14 -2.27 0.64
N GLY A 93 -11.44 -1.28 0.09
CA GLY A 93 -10.18 -1.45 -0.64
C GLY A 93 -10.31 -2.14 -1.99
N GLY A 94 -11.51 -2.39 -2.51
CA GLY A 94 -11.67 -3.08 -3.80
C GLY A 94 -10.94 -2.38 -4.96
N CYS A 95 -10.75 -3.08 -6.08
CA CYS A 95 -10.01 -2.55 -7.22
C CYS A 95 -10.66 -2.96 -8.54
N ASN A 96 -10.43 -2.17 -9.59
CA ASN A 96 -10.70 -2.62 -10.96
C ASN A 96 -10.01 -3.96 -11.20
N GLY A 97 -10.68 -4.92 -11.85
CA GLY A 97 -10.20 -6.28 -12.08
C GLY A 97 -10.69 -7.33 -11.06
N GLY A 98 -11.22 -6.92 -9.90
CA GLY A 98 -11.74 -7.85 -8.90
C GLY A 98 -10.61 -8.54 -8.13
N LEU A 99 -10.57 -9.87 -8.05
CA LEU A 99 -9.59 -10.60 -7.23
C LEU A 99 -8.15 -10.24 -7.63
N LYS A 100 -7.87 -10.27 -8.93
CA LYS A 100 -6.61 -9.83 -9.53
C LYS A 100 -6.82 -8.40 -10.03
N CYS A 101 -6.23 -7.43 -9.33
CA CYS A 101 -6.38 -6.03 -9.71
C CYS A 101 -5.79 -5.78 -11.11
N ASP A 102 -6.44 -4.90 -11.85
CA ASP A 102 -5.99 -4.45 -13.16
C ASP A 102 -4.65 -3.71 -13.02
N SER A 103 -3.69 -4.08 -13.86
CA SER A 103 -2.30 -3.59 -13.77
C SER A 103 -2.12 -2.11 -14.09
N ARG A 104 -3.14 -1.42 -14.62
CA ARG A 104 -3.06 -0.01 -15.03
C ARG A 104 -3.98 0.89 -14.20
N THR A 105 -5.12 0.37 -13.78
CA THR A 105 -6.21 1.14 -13.16
C THR A 105 -6.63 0.60 -11.79
N GLY A 106 -6.10 -0.55 -11.36
CA GLY A 106 -6.45 -1.22 -10.12
C GLY A 106 -5.69 -0.69 -8.91
N THR A 107 -5.66 0.62 -8.67
CA THR A 107 -4.86 1.27 -7.61
C THR A 107 -5.44 1.11 -6.20
N GLY A 108 -6.64 0.52 -6.07
CA GLY A 108 -7.42 0.47 -4.84
C GLY A 108 -8.44 1.60 -4.74
N VAL A 109 -9.63 1.29 -4.22
CA VAL A 109 -10.72 2.24 -3.98
C VAL A 109 -10.77 2.59 -2.48
N PRO A 110 -10.61 3.88 -2.13
CA PRO A 110 -10.73 4.36 -0.75
C PRO A 110 -12.07 3.98 -0.06
N PRO A 111 -12.10 3.73 1.25
CA PRO A 111 -10.94 3.82 2.16
C PRO A 111 -10.05 2.57 2.10
N ALA A 112 -8.75 2.80 2.03
CA ALA A 112 -7.74 1.74 2.09
C ALA A 112 -6.46 2.27 2.74
N SER A 113 -5.98 1.58 3.79
CA SER A 113 -4.60 1.76 4.23
C SER A 113 -3.68 1.13 3.18
N VAL A 114 -2.61 1.82 2.80
CA VAL A 114 -1.71 1.39 1.73
C VAL A 114 -0.29 1.33 2.26
N ALA A 115 0.45 0.27 1.91
CA ALA A 115 1.88 0.18 2.14
C ALA A 115 2.59 0.45 0.81
N GLU A 116 3.52 1.41 0.79
CA GLU A 116 4.15 1.90 -0.43
C GLU A 116 5.67 1.68 -0.39
N TRP A 117 6.26 1.42 -1.56
CA TRP A 117 7.71 1.25 -1.73
C TRP A 117 8.22 1.91 -3.00
N THR A 118 9.40 2.52 -2.88
CA THR A 118 10.32 2.78 -4.00
C THR A 118 11.69 2.25 -3.61
N LEU A 119 12.07 1.13 -4.20
CA LEU A 119 13.37 0.50 -3.97
C LEU A 119 14.43 1.15 -4.86
N SER A 120 15.62 1.34 -4.31
CA SER A 120 16.73 1.98 -5.03
C SER A 120 16.31 3.33 -5.66
N ALA A 121 15.79 4.24 -4.83
CA ALA A 121 15.15 5.49 -5.25
C ALA A 121 16.06 6.46 -6.04
N GLY A 122 17.38 6.25 -5.98
CA GLY A 122 18.39 7.01 -6.74
C GLY A 122 19.33 7.81 -5.84
N ASP A 123 18.97 7.99 -4.58
CA ASP A 123 19.76 8.59 -3.50
C ASP A 123 20.50 7.54 -2.65
N GLY A 124 20.54 6.28 -3.10
CA GLY A 124 21.09 5.16 -2.36
C GLY A 124 20.16 4.59 -1.28
N GLN A 125 18.92 5.07 -1.18
CA GLN A 125 17.93 4.60 -0.22
C GLN A 125 16.81 3.81 -0.89
N ASP A 126 16.20 2.94 -0.12
CA ASP A 126 14.81 2.54 -0.32
C ASP A 126 13.94 3.49 0.46
N TRP A 127 12.82 3.85 -0.14
CA TRP A 127 11.77 4.64 0.48
C TRP A 127 10.57 3.73 0.70
N TYR A 128 10.00 3.76 1.90
CA TYR A 128 8.80 2.99 2.22
C TYR A 128 7.99 3.69 3.31
N ASP A 129 6.69 3.44 3.27
CA ASP A 129 5.76 4.04 4.19
C ASP A 129 4.45 3.25 4.29
N VAL A 130 3.74 3.52 5.38
CA VAL A 130 2.31 3.23 5.51
C VAL A 130 1.60 4.55 5.28
N SER A 131 0.55 4.52 4.47
CA SER A 131 -0.18 5.70 4.03
C SER A 131 -1.67 5.55 4.28
N LEU A 132 -2.25 6.56 4.91
CA LEU A 132 -3.68 6.75 5.15
C LEU A 132 -4.24 7.92 4.32
N VAL A 133 -3.51 8.38 3.31
CA VAL A 133 -3.96 9.44 2.39
C VAL A 133 -5.28 9.03 1.72
N ASP A 134 -5.37 7.75 1.36
CA ASP A 134 -6.55 7.09 0.80
C ASP A 134 -7.50 6.55 1.90
N GLY A 135 -7.34 6.99 3.14
CA GLY A 135 -8.10 6.53 4.30
C GLY A 135 -7.53 5.27 4.95
N TYR A 136 -8.34 4.63 5.78
CA TYR A 136 -7.98 3.48 6.59
C TYR A 136 -9.00 2.35 6.48
N ASN A 137 -8.55 1.10 6.45
CA ASN A 137 -9.44 -0.07 6.58
C ASN A 137 -8.85 -1.25 7.38
N LEU A 138 -7.53 -1.37 7.44
CA LEU A 138 -6.80 -2.39 8.19
C LEU A 138 -5.55 -1.78 8.83
N PRO A 139 -5.19 -2.17 10.07
CA PRO A 139 -3.91 -1.83 10.63
C PRO A 139 -2.80 -2.51 9.82
N MET A 140 -1.66 -1.84 9.66
CA MET A 140 -0.52 -2.38 8.93
C MET A 140 0.82 -1.92 9.47
N ARG A 141 1.83 -2.78 9.31
CA ARG A 141 3.22 -2.53 9.66
C ARG A 141 4.15 -3.04 8.56
N ILE A 142 5.11 -2.21 8.18
CA ILE A 142 6.28 -2.60 7.38
C ILE A 142 7.46 -2.73 8.34
N SER A 143 7.97 -3.95 8.48
CA SER A 143 9.26 -4.24 9.11
C SER A 143 10.27 -4.74 8.09
N ASN A 144 11.55 -4.78 8.46
CA ASN A 144 12.62 -5.19 7.57
C ASN A 144 13.70 -6.01 8.29
N SER A 145 14.46 -6.80 7.55
CA SER A 145 15.55 -7.64 8.08
C SER A 145 16.84 -6.88 8.42
N ALA A 146 16.90 -5.58 8.11
CA ALA A 146 18.13 -4.78 8.12
C ALA A 146 18.23 -3.79 9.31
N GLY A 147 17.28 -3.87 10.24
CA GLY A 147 17.20 -3.00 11.42
C GLY A 147 16.92 -1.52 11.09
N CYS A 148 16.39 -1.24 9.90
CA CYS A 148 15.90 0.09 9.53
C CYS A 148 14.57 0.39 10.25
N PRO A 149 14.14 1.67 10.33
CA PRO A 149 12.89 2.03 10.99
C PRO A 149 11.66 1.24 10.49
N VAL A 150 10.64 1.17 11.33
CA VAL A 150 9.33 0.59 10.99
C VAL A 150 8.41 1.71 10.48
N ALA A 151 7.62 1.41 9.44
CA ALA A 151 6.46 2.22 9.06
C ALA A 151 5.20 1.53 9.56
N GLU A 152 4.29 2.25 10.22
CA GLU A 152 3.09 1.59 10.75
C GLU A 152 1.92 2.53 11.05
N CYS A 153 0.74 1.95 10.94
CA CYS A 153 -0.49 2.36 11.60
C CYS A 153 -1.07 1.09 12.24
N ALA A 154 -0.70 0.82 13.49
CA ALA A 154 -0.96 -0.46 14.15
C ALA A 154 -2.29 -0.49 14.93
N VAL A 155 -2.96 0.65 15.05
CA VAL A 155 -4.21 0.77 15.81
C VAL A 155 -5.43 0.53 14.94
N ASP A 156 -6.49 -0.03 15.52
CA ASP A 156 -7.78 -0.11 14.82
C ASP A 156 -8.54 1.23 14.90
N LEU A 157 -8.54 1.98 13.79
CA LEU A 157 -9.24 3.26 13.69
C LEU A 157 -10.75 3.11 13.48
N GLY A 158 -11.25 1.92 13.11
CA GLY A 158 -12.66 1.71 12.79
C GLY A 158 -13.60 2.17 13.92
N PRO A 159 -13.47 1.64 15.14
CA PRO A 159 -14.35 1.97 16.27
C PRO A 159 -14.42 3.46 16.60
N ASN A 160 -13.29 4.18 16.51
CA ASN A 160 -13.17 5.58 16.92
C ASN A 160 -13.13 6.57 15.74
N CYS A 161 -13.35 6.10 14.52
CA CYS A 161 -13.38 6.96 13.34
C CYS A 161 -14.44 8.07 13.49
N PRO A 162 -14.10 9.34 13.22
CA PRO A 162 -15.05 10.46 13.27
C PRO A 162 -16.26 10.22 12.38
N THR A 163 -17.45 10.59 12.85
CA THR A 163 -18.73 10.32 12.17
C THR A 163 -18.74 10.68 10.67
N PRO A 164 -18.22 11.85 10.23
CA PRO A 164 -18.25 12.20 8.80
C PRO A 164 -17.37 11.32 7.91
N LEU A 165 -16.45 10.56 8.51
CA LEU A 165 -15.46 9.72 7.83
C LEU A 165 -15.77 8.23 7.96
N LYS A 166 -16.63 7.86 8.92
CA LYS A 166 -16.84 6.49 9.38
C LYS A 166 -17.54 5.62 8.34
N GLY A 167 -16.96 4.46 8.09
CA GLY A 167 -17.50 3.47 7.18
C GLY A 167 -16.55 3.14 6.02
N PRO A 168 -16.91 2.15 5.19
CA PRO A 168 -18.19 1.43 5.15
C PRO A 168 -18.42 0.50 6.36
N PHE A 169 -19.65 0.03 6.53
CA PHE A 169 -20.04 -0.85 7.64
C PHE A 169 -20.30 -2.27 7.13
N ASP A 170 -19.86 -3.28 7.86
CA ASP A 170 -20.22 -4.67 7.56
C ASP A 170 -21.64 -5.03 8.05
N SER A 171 -22.04 -6.27 7.83
CA SER A 171 -23.36 -6.77 8.21
C SER A 171 -23.63 -6.79 9.73
N SER A 172 -22.60 -6.70 10.56
CA SER A 172 -22.74 -6.55 12.03
C SER A 172 -22.89 -5.09 12.46
N GLY A 173 -22.75 -4.14 11.53
CA GLY A 173 -22.67 -2.71 11.83
C GLY A 173 -21.28 -2.25 12.26
N PHE A 174 -20.25 -3.09 12.11
CA PHE A 174 -18.88 -2.69 12.42
C PHE A 174 -18.29 -1.82 11.29
N PRO A 175 -17.68 -0.65 11.60
CA PRO A 175 -17.03 0.20 10.61
C PRO A 175 -15.73 -0.43 10.11
N VAL A 176 -15.77 -1.09 8.94
CA VAL A 176 -14.59 -1.72 8.32
C VAL A 176 -13.63 -0.72 7.67
N GLY A 177 -13.98 0.57 7.68
CA GLY A 177 -13.15 1.64 7.14
C GLY A 177 -13.36 3.00 7.82
N CYS A 178 -12.42 3.90 7.54
CA CYS A 178 -12.43 5.29 7.92
C CYS A 178 -11.86 6.11 6.76
N LYS A 179 -12.69 6.89 6.07
CA LYS A 179 -12.26 7.71 4.93
C LYS A 179 -11.28 8.79 5.37
N SER A 180 -10.36 9.16 4.50
CA SER A 180 -9.68 10.46 4.63
C SER A 180 -10.69 11.59 4.37
N ALA A 181 -10.37 12.80 4.81
CA ALA A 181 -11.22 13.96 4.51
C ALA A 181 -11.37 14.20 3.00
N CYS A 182 -10.34 13.87 2.21
CA CYS A 182 -10.41 13.92 0.75
C CYS A 182 -11.42 12.91 0.20
N ALA A 183 -11.31 11.63 0.61
CA ALA A 183 -12.21 10.58 0.14
C ALA A 183 -13.66 10.75 0.62
N ALA A 184 -13.86 11.43 1.75
CA ALA A 184 -15.18 11.83 2.24
C ALA A 184 -15.73 13.09 1.52
N ASN A 185 -14.92 13.76 0.69
CA ASN A 185 -15.28 14.97 -0.04
C ASN A 185 -15.88 16.07 0.86
N LEU A 186 -15.28 16.30 2.03
CA LEU A 186 -15.86 17.18 3.06
C LEU A 186 -15.98 18.65 2.65
N ASP A 187 -15.19 19.09 1.67
CA ASP A 187 -15.25 20.44 1.10
C ASP A 187 -15.99 20.50 -0.25
N GLY A 188 -16.53 19.37 -0.72
CA GLY A 188 -17.37 19.28 -1.91
C GLY A 188 -16.66 19.38 -3.25
N ASN A 189 -15.33 19.58 -3.29
CA ASN A 189 -14.58 19.73 -4.53
C ASN A 189 -13.17 19.13 -4.46
N GLN A 190 -13.06 17.82 -4.69
CA GLN A 190 -11.77 17.13 -4.71
C GLN A 190 -10.76 17.67 -5.73
N ALA A 191 -11.19 18.39 -6.78
CA ALA A 191 -10.28 18.96 -7.78
C ALA A 191 -9.58 20.25 -7.31
N ASN A 192 -10.09 20.91 -6.26
CA ASN A 192 -9.52 22.12 -5.69
C ASN A 192 -9.73 22.15 -4.16
N SER A 193 -9.12 21.18 -3.48
CA SER A 193 -9.42 20.84 -2.08
C SER A 193 -8.16 20.93 -1.21
N LYS A 194 -8.32 21.50 0.00
CA LYS A 194 -7.28 21.42 1.04
C LYS A 194 -7.15 20.02 1.61
N ASN A 195 -8.24 19.24 1.61
CA ASN A 195 -8.22 17.86 2.10
C ASN A 195 -7.51 16.91 1.12
N CYS A 196 -7.53 17.21 -0.18
CA CYS A 196 -6.88 16.44 -1.24
C CYS A 196 -5.54 17.02 -1.71
N CYS A 197 -5.16 18.22 -1.22
CA CYS A 197 -4.02 19.00 -1.73
C CYS A 197 -4.02 19.12 -3.27
N SER A 198 -5.14 19.58 -3.82
CA SER A 198 -5.37 19.67 -5.26
C SER A 198 -5.69 21.10 -5.70
N GLY A 199 -5.60 21.37 -7.01
CA GLY A 199 -5.86 22.69 -7.58
C GLY A 199 -4.89 23.75 -7.02
N GLN A 200 -5.42 24.81 -6.42
CA GLN A 200 -4.62 25.87 -5.79
C GLN A 200 -3.85 25.38 -4.54
N TYR A 201 -4.23 24.22 -4.00
CA TYR A 201 -3.61 23.58 -2.83
C TYR A 201 -2.59 22.49 -3.23
N SER A 202 -2.12 22.47 -4.47
CA SER A 202 -1.22 21.42 -5.01
C SER A 202 0.26 21.58 -4.66
N THR A 203 0.57 22.28 -3.56
CA THR A 203 1.94 22.41 -3.05
C THR A 203 1.96 22.27 -1.53
N PRO A 204 3.08 21.84 -0.91
CA PRO A 204 3.19 21.79 0.55
C PRO A 204 2.92 23.15 1.21
N GLN A 205 3.31 24.25 0.58
CA GLN A 205 3.11 25.61 1.09
C GLN A 205 1.63 26.02 1.08
N THR A 206 0.88 25.60 0.06
CA THR A 206 -0.55 25.93 -0.06
C THR A 206 -1.45 24.89 0.63
N CYS A 207 -0.95 23.69 0.94
CA CYS A 207 -1.66 22.65 1.69
C CYS A 207 -0.91 22.26 2.98
N PRO A 208 -0.83 23.17 3.97
CA PRO A 208 -0.22 22.85 5.26
C PRO A 208 -1.10 21.87 6.06
N PRO A 209 -0.53 21.08 7.00
CA PRO A 209 -1.29 20.14 7.81
C PRO A 209 -2.48 20.78 8.55
N SER A 210 -2.33 22.04 8.99
CA SER A 210 -3.38 22.80 9.67
C SER A 210 -4.61 23.10 8.78
N GLY A 211 -4.48 22.97 7.46
CA GLY A 211 -5.57 23.13 6.50
C GLY A 211 -6.30 21.82 6.19
N VAL A 212 -5.78 20.67 6.60
CA VAL A 212 -6.33 19.34 6.31
C VAL A 212 -7.25 18.91 7.46
N SER A 213 -8.51 18.66 7.16
CA SER A 213 -9.48 18.23 8.17
C SER A 213 -9.08 16.87 8.76
N TYR A 214 -9.21 16.72 10.07
CA TYR A 214 -8.88 15.49 10.81
C TYR A 214 -7.40 15.05 10.74
N TYR A 215 -6.47 15.89 10.28
CA TYR A 215 -5.04 15.59 10.29
C TYR A 215 -4.56 15.08 11.66
N SER A 216 -4.86 15.83 12.73
CA SER A 216 -4.43 15.46 14.08
C SER A 216 -5.06 14.16 14.59
N TYR A 217 -6.28 13.82 14.17
CA TYR A 217 -6.90 12.54 14.55
C TYR A 217 -6.07 11.36 14.00
N PHE A 218 -5.81 11.36 12.69
CA PHE A 218 -5.03 10.30 12.06
C PHE A 218 -3.57 10.31 12.54
N LYS A 219 -2.93 11.49 12.61
CA LYS A 219 -1.50 11.57 12.97
C LYS A 219 -1.24 11.17 14.42
N ASN A 220 -2.12 11.55 15.35
CA ASN A 220 -1.97 11.15 16.75
C ASN A 220 -2.16 9.65 16.93
N ALA A 221 -3.08 9.04 16.18
CA ALA A 221 -3.35 7.61 16.25
C ALA A 221 -2.27 6.77 15.52
N CYS A 222 -1.78 7.26 14.39
CA CYS A 222 -0.79 6.61 13.55
C CYS A 222 0.38 7.58 13.26
N PRO A 223 1.28 7.79 14.25
CA PRO A 223 2.35 8.77 14.13
C PRO A 223 3.42 8.39 13.10
N ARG A 224 3.52 7.09 12.74
CA ARG A 224 4.56 6.54 11.86
C ARG A 224 4.09 6.27 10.43
N SER A 225 3.07 7.01 9.99
CA SER A 225 2.47 6.89 8.66
C SER A 225 2.25 8.26 8.04
N TYR A 226 2.14 8.29 6.70
CA TYR A 226 1.48 9.39 6.01
C TYR A 226 0.01 9.41 6.39
N VAL A 227 -0.51 10.59 6.73
CA VAL A 227 -1.96 10.78 6.94
C VAL A 227 -2.57 11.84 6.02
N TYR A 228 -1.72 12.49 5.21
CA TYR A 228 -2.11 13.37 4.10
C TYR A 228 -0.96 13.48 3.09
N ALA A 229 -1.21 14.10 1.93
CA ALA A 229 -0.32 14.07 0.77
C ALA A 229 1.07 14.71 0.95
N TYR A 230 1.26 15.68 1.86
CA TYR A 230 2.54 16.37 2.05
C TYR A 230 3.12 16.21 3.47
N ASP A 231 2.90 15.04 4.07
CA ASP A 231 3.25 14.74 5.46
C ASP A 231 4.76 14.55 5.71
N GLU A 232 5.62 14.71 4.71
CA GLU A 232 7.08 14.65 4.86
C GLU A 232 7.60 15.62 5.91
N SER A 233 6.95 16.79 6.04
CA SER A 233 7.31 17.81 7.03
C SER A 233 7.19 17.32 8.48
N SER A 234 6.38 16.28 8.72
CA SER A 234 6.27 15.62 10.04
C SER A 234 7.50 14.79 10.42
N LYS A 235 8.38 14.48 9.45
CA LYS A 235 9.59 13.62 9.61
C LYS A 235 9.30 12.21 10.14
N THR A 236 8.04 11.79 10.08
CA THR A 236 7.55 10.53 10.65
C THR A 236 6.62 9.78 9.68
N ALA A 237 6.52 10.27 8.44
CA ALA A 237 5.67 9.69 7.40
C ALA A 237 6.48 8.77 6.46
N LEU A 238 7.58 9.28 5.91
CA LEU A 238 8.50 8.53 5.05
C LEU A 238 9.61 7.89 5.86
N TRP A 239 9.85 6.60 5.63
CA TRP A 239 10.97 5.87 6.20
C TRP A 239 11.94 5.43 5.11
N THR A 240 13.20 5.29 5.50
CA THR A 240 14.25 4.92 4.55
C THR A 240 15.10 3.77 5.08
N CYS A 241 15.71 3.04 4.16
CA CYS A 241 16.70 2.02 4.47
C CYS A 241 17.81 2.06 3.40
N PRO A 242 19.10 2.01 3.77
CA PRO A 242 20.16 2.00 2.77
C PRO A 242 20.07 0.78 1.84
N THR A 243 20.08 1.02 0.54
CA THR A 243 20.01 -0.02 -0.50
C THR A 243 21.16 -1.03 -0.39
N SER A 244 22.31 -0.60 0.12
CA SER A 244 23.47 -1.45 0.38
C SER A 244 23.21 -2.55 1.41
N LYS A 245 22.20 -2.38 2.29
CA LYS A 245 21.80 -3.41 3.25
C LYS A 245 20.96 -4.53 2.63
N LYS A 246 20.44 -4.35 1.41
CA LYS A 246 19.59 -5.33 0.72
C LYS A 246 18.48 -5.88 1.61
N ALA A 247 17.75 -4.96 2.26
CA ALA A 247 16.73 -5.32 3.23
C ALA A 247 15.60 -6.13 2.60
N ASP A 248 15.27 -7.26 3.22
CA ASP A 248 14.00 -7.96 2.99
C ASP A 248 12.91 -7.26 3.79
N TYR A 249 11.68 -7.25 3.26
CA TYR A 249 10.55 -6.54 3.88
C TYR A 249 9.45 -7.51 4.29
N THR A 250 8.80 -7.22 5.41
CA THR A 250 7.58 -7.90 5.85
C THR A 250 6.48 -6.87 6.04
N LEU A 251 5.39 -7.02 5.27
CA LEU A 251 4.14 -6.32 5.49
C LEU A 251 3.24 -7.19 6.35
N THR A 252 2.88 -6.72 7.54
CA THR A 252 1.94 -7.40 8.43
C THR A 252 0.65 -6.61 8.51
N PHE A 253 -0.47 -7.25 8.19
CA PHE A 253 -1.81 -6.74 8.48
C PHE A 253 -2.23 -7.14 9.89
N CYS A 254 -2.85 -6.23 10.65
CA CYS A 254 -3.17 -6.42 12.07
C CYS A 254 -1.95 -6.80 12.95
N PRO A 255 -0.89 -5.96 12.96
CA PRO A 255 0.42 -6.26 13.55
C PRO A 255 0.50 -6.11 15.07
#